data_AF-A0AAN9A5G0-F1
#
_entry.id   AF-A0AAN9A5G0-F1
#
_cell.length_a   1.000
_cell.length_b   1.000
_cell.length_c   1.000
_cell.angle_alpha   90.00
_cell.angle_beta   90.00
_cell.angle_gamma   90.00
#
_symmetry.space_group_name_H-M   'P 1'
#
loop_
_entity.id
_entity.type
_entity.pdbx_description
1 polymer ?
#
loop_
_entity_poly.entity_id
_entity_poly.type
_entity_poly.pdbx_seq_one_letter_code
_entity_poly.pdbx_strand_id
1 'polypeptide(L)'
;MDRELGDIQVDIANHETRIMMSLLAFSVVSRECGWVKPELTDEPVIDIENARHPLYELCTPTFVANPIKSGNTQPYITLVTGPNSSGKTVYLKQVGVLAVLAQIGCWVPASSARLKPLAAILAVTHAMPPVISSLSSFMLDLSRMCSALDRATRHSLIIIDEFGATTYETDGAALLTASLDYWCQRTRPRYSNAPSEDVDNPYGAPPHVFVSTHLHQVYAHLQYQDAVRCLILETVEENGGLVPLYQVSEGRATKSYASAVAALAGVPPQIVTRSTHVCESIRSGKLPDRWELVKNEKERTRCEIIASMFISYDLNDPVEILFNKIQAFVASRKGVSTPASGIFTESSTSVTLEPGSNSEFTRSDTVTSSVDSKIGMNISCFNSFLSSSKKKSRKGKKSAALQSTSKHDHEEQGPSGIPLNWNVEAILSSGSSSHADLCRDSTST
;
A
#
# COMPACT_ATOMS: atom_id res chain seq x y z
N MET A 1 -10.71 51.14 21.77
CA MET A 1 -9.38 51.64 21.37
C MET A 1 -8.26 51.15 22.29
N ASP A 2 -8.05 51.67 23.52
CA ASP A 2 -6.90 51.25 24.35
C ASP A 2 -6.96 49.78 24.83
N ARG A 3 -8.15 49.25 25.12
CA ARG A 3 -8.32 47.81 25.42
C ARG A 3 -8.10 46.93 24.19
N GLU A 4 -8.64 47.31 23.04
CA GLU A 4 -8.43 46.58 21.78
C GLU A 4 -6.96 46.61 21.32
N LEU A 5 -6.25 47.74 21.51
CA LEU A 5 -4.81 47.81 21.29
C LEU A 5 -4.04 46.91 22.26
N GLY A 6 -4.45 46.85 23.53
CA GLY A 6 -3.86 45.96 24.54
C GLY A 6 -4.08 44.48 24.21
N ASP A 7 -5.28 44.10 23.78
CA ASP A 7 -5.62 42.74 23.36
C ASP A 7 -4.83 42.33 22.11
N ILE A 8 -4.69 43.24 21.14
CA ILE A 8 -3.85 43.03 19.95
C ILE A 8 -2.37 42.84 20.34
N GLN A 9 -1.84 43.64 21.28
CA GLN A 9 -0.46 43.49 21.76
C GLN A 9 -0.22 42.16 22.50
N VAL A 10 -1.19 41.72 23.30
CA VAL A 10 -1.14 40.42 23.99
C VAL A 10 -1.18 39.27 22.98
N ASP A 11 -2.01 39.36 21.94
CA ASP A 11 -2.09 38.35 20.88
C ASP A 11 -0.80 38.28 20.05
N ILE A 12 -0.19 39.43 19.72
CA ILE A 12 1.12 39.48 19.06
C ILE A 12 2.19 38.84 19.93
N ALA A 13 2.28 39.19 21.22
CA ALA A 13 3.25 38.61 22.14
C ALA A 13 3.06 37.09 22.32
N ASN A 14 1.82 36.62 22.35
CA ASN A 14 1.50 35.20 22.39
C ASN A 14 1.92 34.48 21.10
N HIS A 15 1.71 35.11 19.94
CA HIS A 15 2.13 34.58 18.65
C HIS A 15 3.66 34.46 18.53
N GLU A 16 4.41 35.50 18.89
CA GLU A 16 5.87 35.48 18.89
C GLU A 16 6.43 34.42 19.85
N THR A 17 5.82 34.30 21.04
CA THR A 17 6.19 33.27 22.01
C THR A 17 5.98 31.86 21.46
N ARG A 18 4.88 31.62 20.71
CA ARG A 18 4.60 30.31 20.08
C ARG A 18 5.62 29.96 18.99
N ILE A 19 6.02 30.94 18.18
CA ILE A 19 7.07 30.75 17.17
C ILE A 19 8.39 30.40 17.85
N MET A 20 8.78 31.18 18.86
CA MET A 20 10.02 30.95 19.62
C MET A 20 10.05 29.55 20.26
N MET A 21 8.95 29.12 20.88
CA MET A 21 8.83 27.78 21.47
C MET A 21 8.96 26.66 20.43
N SER A 22 8.35 26.83 19.26
CA SER A 22 8.45 25.86 18.16
C SER A 22 9.88 25.73 17.64
N LEU A 23 10.57 26.86 17.42
CA LEU A 23 11.97 26.88 16.96
C LEU A 23 12.92 26.29 18.00
N LEU A 24 12.69 26.56 19.29
CA LEU A 24 13.44 25.93 20.39
C LEU A 24 13.23 24.41 20.40
N ALA A 25 11.99 23.94 20.21
CA ALA A 25 11.70 22.51 20.14
C ALA A 25 12.42 21.85 18.95
N PHE A 26 12.40 22.46 17.76
CA PHE A 26 13.16 21.96 16.60
C PHE A 26 14.66 21.92 16.88
N SER A 27 15.23 22.97 17.49
CA SER A 27 16.64 23.01 17.83
C SER A 27 17.06 21.91 18.81
N VAL A 28 16.24 21.67 19.85
CA VAL A 28 16.50 20.61 20.83
C VAL A 28 16.52 19.24 20.17
N VAL A 29 15.46 18.89 19.41
CA VAL A 29 15.38 17.59 18.72
C VAL A 29 16.51 17.43 17.72
N SER A 30 16.81 18.48 16.95
CA SER A 30 17.88 18.43 15.93
C SER A 30 19.25 18.16 16.55
N ARG A 31 19.52 18.76 17.72
CA ARG A 31 20.78 18.55 18.44
C ARG A 31 20.85 17.17 19.09
N GLU A 32 19.78 16.72 19.73
CA GLU A 32 19.75 15.43 20.44
C GLU A 32 19.81 14.24 19.48
N CYS A 33 19.17 14.35 18.32
CA CYS A 33 19.12 13.27 17.32
C CYS A 33 20.20 13.41 16.22
N GLY A 34 21.06 14.43 16.29
CA GLY A 34 22.09 14.68 15.28
C GLY A 34 21.53 14.86 13.88
N TRP A 35 20.50 15.69 13.75
CA TRP A 35 19.93 16.08 12.45
C TRP A 35 20.80 17.16 11.81
N VAL A 36 20.65 17.37 10.51
CA VAL A 36 21.46 18.33 9.74
C VAL A 36 20.58 19.39 9.10
N LYS A 37 21.10 20.62 9.01
CA LYS A 37 20.42 21.72 8.31
C LYS A 37 20.32 21.36 6.82
N PRO A 38 19.11 21.32 6.22
CA PRO A 38 18.96 21.10 4.79
C PRO A 38 19.40 22.34 4.00
N GLU A 39 19.99 22.11 2.83
CA GLU A 39 20.25 23.12 1.81
C GLU A 39 19.04 23.20 0.86
N LEU A 40 18.35 24.33 0.86
CA LEU A 40 17.23 24.57 -0.06
C LEU A 40 17.76 25.21 -1.35
N THR A 41 17.40 24.63 -2.50
CA THR A 41 17.94 25.06 -3.80
C THR A 41 16.86 25.23 -4.86
N ASP A 42 17.14 26.04 -5.88
CA ASP A 42 16.22 26.23 -7.01
C ASP A 42 16.30 25.12 -8.07
N GLU A 43 17.37 24.31 -8.04
CA GLU A 43 17.52 23.13 -8.89
C GLU A 43 16.50 22.05 -8.52
N PRO A 44 15.79 21.44 -9.49
CA PRO A 44 14.78 20.41 -9.25
C PRO A 44 15.42 19.08 -8.81
N VAL A 45 15.85 19.03 -7.55
CA VAL A 45 16.60 17.92 -6.97
C VAL A 45 16.05 17.54 -5.60
N ILE A 46 16.15 16.26 -5.27
CA ILE A 46 16.07 15.73 -3.91
C ILE A 46 17.30 14.84 -3.77
N ASP A 47 18.28 15.29 -2.99
CA ASP A 47 19.53 14.57 -2.72
C ASP A 47 19.81 14.56 -1.22
N ILE A 48 19.60 13.41 -0.59
CA ILE A 48 19.72 13.25 0.86
C ILE A 48 20.58 12.01 1.13
N GLU A 49 21.73 12.20 1.77
CA GLU A 49 22.68 11.14 2.07
C GLU A 49 22.47 10.59 3.48
N ASN A 50 22.51 9.25 3.62
CA ASN A 50 22.25 8.53 4.88
C ASN A 50 20.97 9.02 5.57
N ALA A 51 19.88 9.13 4.80
CA ALA A 51 18.59 9.56 5.31
C ALA A 51 18.01 8.50 6.25
N ARG A 52 17.43 8.95 7.37
CA ARG A 52 16.78 8.12 8.38
C ARG A 52 15.33 8.57 8.56
N HIS A 53 14.46 7.66 8.97
CA HIS A 53 13.06 8.01 9.24
C HIS A 53 12.92 8.53 10.68
N PRO A 54 12.46 9.78 10.89
CA PRO A 54 12.56 10.46 12.19
C PRO A 54 11.83 9.75 13.35
N LEU A 55 10.71 9.09 13.07
CA LEU A 55 9.98 8.30 14.08
C LEU A 55 10.55 6.89 14.25
N TYR A 56 10.75 6.14 13.16
CA TYR A 56 11.22 4.76 13.23
C TYR A 56 12.60 4.66 13.88
N GLU A 57 13.51 5.59 13.61
CA GLU A 57 14.84 5.62 14.24
C GLU A 57 14.77 5.61 15.77
N LEU A 58 13.76 6.25 16.36
CA LEU A 58 13.56 6.29 17.82
C LEU A 58 12.90 5.02 18.37
N CYS A 59 12.30 4.21 17.50
CA CYS A 59 11.55 3.00 17.86
C CYS A 59 12.36 1.71 17.66
N THR A 60 13.51 1.76 16.99
CA THR A 60 14.38 0.60 16.75
C THR A 60 15.74 0.79 17.42
N PRO A 61 16.39 -0.26 17.96
CA PRO A 61 17.75 -0.16 18.47
C PRO A 61 18.77 0.24 17.40
N THR A 62 18.52 -0.15 16.15
CA THR A 62 19.39 0.16 15.00
C THR A 62 18.53 0.48 13.79
N PHE A 63 18.80 1.61 13.14
CA PHE A 63 18.15 2.02 11.90
C PHE A 63 19.18 2.07 10.77
N VAL A 64 18.87 1.44 9.63
CA VAL A 64 19.74 1.43 8.45
C VAL A 64 19.44 2.67 7.61
N ALA A 65 20.41 3.57 7.52
CA ALA A 65 20.29 4.81 6.78
C ALA A 65 20.42 4.56 5.27
N ASN A 66 19.61 5.26 4.47
CA ASN A 66 19.56 5.05 3.02
C ASN A 66 19.65 6.36 2.25
N PRO A 67 20.34 6.41 1.09
CA PRO A 67 20.37 7.60 0.25
C PRO A 67 19.02 7.79 -0.47
N ILE A 68 18.61 9.03 -0.66
CA ILE A 68 17.44 9.42 -1.47
C ILE A 68 17.93 10.34 -2.57
N LYS A 69 17.78 9.93 -3.84
CA LYS A 69 18.21 10.72 -4.99
C LYS A 69 17.13 10.78 -6.05
N SER A 70 16.81 11.98 -6.53
CA SER A 70 15.87 12.23 -7.61
C SER A 70 16.17 13.58 -8.28
N GLY A 71 16.12 13.62 -9.60
CA GLY A 71 16.37 14.84 -10.39
C GLY A 71 17.85 15.18 -10.58
N ASN A 72 18.10 16.29 -11.26
CA ASN A 72 19.43 16.69 -11.76
C ASN A 72 20.09 15.59 -12.64
N THR A 73 21.11 14.90 -12.14
CA THR A 73 21.80 13.80 -12.85
C THR A 73 21.10 12.44 -12.68
N GLN A 74 20.08 12.35 -11.83
CA GLN A 74 19.36 11.12 -11.52
C GLN A 74 17.96 11.14 -12.14
N PRO A 75 17.41 9.97 -12.51
CA PRO A 75 16.02 9.88 -12.94
C PRO A 75 15.05 10.45 -11.90
N TYR A 76 14.00 11.13 -12.36
CA TYR A 76 12.96 11.68 -11.48
C TYR A 76 12.05 10.59 -10.90
N ILE A 77 11.90 9.49 -11.63
CA ILE A 77 11.07 8.36 -11.25
C ILE A 77 11.96 7.25 -10.70
N THR A 78 11.63 6.77 -9.49
CA THR A 78 12.32 5.70 -8.80
C THR A 78 11.34 4.58 -8.46
N LEU A 79 11.63 3.38 -8.96
CA LEU A 79 10.91 2.15 -8.66
C LEU A 79 11.67 1.36 -7.59
N VAL A 80 11.06 1.17 -6.44
CA VAL A 80 11.60 0.43 -5.29
C VAL A 80 10.91 -0.94 -5.24
N THR A 81 11.71 -1.98 -5.34
CA THR A 81 11.26 -3.37 -5.31
C THR A 81 11.91 -4.12 -4.15
N GLY A 82 11.34 -5.27 -3.81
CA GLY A 82 11.87 -6.13 -2.77
C GLY A 82 10.76 -6.88 -2.03
N PRO A 83 11.13 -7.85 -1.18
CA PRO A 83 10.19 -8.64 -0.40
C PRO A 83 9.30 -7.80 0.50
N ASN A 84 8.17 -8.35 0.94
CA ASN A 84 7.37 -7.71 1.98
C ASN A 84 8.19 -7.63 3.27
N SER A 85 7.92 -6.60 4.08
CA SER A 85 8.68 -6.30 5.30
C SER A 85 10.16 -5.94 5.11
N SER A 86 10.64 -5.76 3.87
CA SER A 86 12.02 -5.29 3.62
C SER A 86 12.25 -3.82 3.93
N GLY A 87 11.18 -3.04 4.20
CA GLY A 87 11.26 -1.61 4.53
C GLY A 87 10.79 -0.66 3.43
N LYS A 88 10.23 -1.15 2.30
CA LYS A 88 9.80 -0.33 1.16
C LYS A 88 8.92 0.86 1.58
N THR A 89 7.81 0.60 2.28
CA THR A 89 6.90 1.65 2.76
C THR A 89 7.58 2.64 3.70
N VAL A 90 8.52 2.19 4.55
CA VAL A 90 9.26 3.07 5.46
C VAL A 90 10.18 4.00 4.67
N TYR A 91 10.88 3.46 3.67
CA TYR A 91 11.72 4.25 2.75
C TYR A 91 10.89 5.30 1.99
N LEU A 92 9.72 4.95 1.45
CA LEU A 92 8.86 5.91 0.75
C LEU A 92 8.33 7.01 1.68
N LYS A 93 7.83 6.64 2.87
CA LYS A 93 7.35 7.61 3.87
C LYS A 93 8.47 8.53 4.35
N GLN A 94 9.69 8.01 4.46
CA GLN A 94 10.87 8.79 4.80
C GLN A 94 11.10 9.93 3.81
N VAL A 95 11.00 9.69 2.49
CA VAL A 95 11.13 10.76 1.47
C VAL A 95 10.15 11.90 1.73
N GLY A 96 8.87 11.58 1.92
CA GLY A 96 7.83 12.58 2.14
C GLY A 96 8.01 13.36 3.45
N VAL A 97 8.28 12.67 4.55
CA VAL A 97 8.46 13.31 5.86
C VAL A 97 9.68 14.22 5.87
N LEU A 98 10.79 13.82 5.23
CA LEU A 98 11.99 14.66 5.17
C LEU A 98 11.76 15.93 4.34
N ALA A 99 11.02 15.84 3.24
CA ALA A 99 10.64 17.01 2.46
C ALA A 99 9.79 17.99 3.30
N VAL A 100 8.83 17.48 4.08
CA VAL A 100 8.02 18.31 4.99
C VAL A 100 8.90 18.96 6.06
N LEU A 101 9.76 18.19 6.73
CA LEU A 101 10.66 18.71 7.78
C LEU A 101 11.54 19.85 7.28
N ALA A 102 12.12 19.69 6.08
CA ALA A 102 12.94 20.74 5.48
C ALA A 102 12.11 22.00 5.17
N GLN A 103 10.90 21.84 4.62
CA GLN A 103 10.03 22.97 4.26
C GLN A 103 9.44 23.72 5.45
N ILE A 104 9.23 23.06 6.60
CA ILE A 104 8.81 23.74 7.84
C ILE A 104 9.98 24.41 8.58
N GLY A 105 11.20 24.34 8.05
CA GLY A 105 12.39 24.95 8.63
C GLY A 105 13.03 24.14 9.76
N CYS A 106 12.69 22.85 9.88
CA CYS A 106 13.36 21.93 10.81
C CYS A 106 14.59 21.29 10.14
N TRP A 107 15.58 20.89 10.94
CA TRP A 107 16.68 20.08 10.43
C TRP A 107 16.17 18.67 10.15
N VAL A 108 16.91 17.90 9.34
CA VAL A 108 16.47 16.58 8.87
C VAL A 108 17.42 15.47 9.35
N PRO A 109 16.90 14.27 9.68
CA PRO A 109 17.72 13.10 10.04
C PRO A 109 18.48 12.54 8.83
N ALA A 110 19.62 13.14 8.50
CA ALA A 110 20.49 12.74 7.41
C ALA A 110 21.94 13.12 7.72
N SER A 111 22.88 12.73 6.86
CA SER A 111 24.27 13.22 6.89
C SER A 111 24.46 14.48 6.03
N SER A 112 23.71 14.59 4.94
CA SER A 112 23.52 15.82 4.16
C SER A 112 22.13 15.79 3.53
N ALA A 113 21.57 16.96 3.24
CA ALA A 113 20.28 17.08 2.58
C ALA A 113 20.25 18.33 1.71
N ARG A 114 19.96 18.15 0.43
CA ARG A 114 19.81 19.21 -0.56
C ARG A 114 18.53 18.96 -1.35
N LEU A 115 17.61 19.91 -1.33
CA LEU A 115 16.34 19.72 -2.02
C LEU A 115 15.69 21.04 -2.45
N LYS A 116 14.93 20.97 -3.53
CA LYS A 116 14.01 22.03 -3.91
C LYS A 116 12.73 21.98 -3.07
N PRO A 117 12.24 23.11 -2.56
CA PRO A 117 10.90 23.19 -1.99
C PRO A 117 9.84 22.73 -3.00
N LEU A 118 8.99 21.80 -2.56
CA LEU A 118 7.93 21.20 -3.36
C LEU A 118 6.63 21.98 -3.17
N ALA A 119 5.89 22.17 -4.26
CA ALA A 119 4.58 22.80 -4.24
C ALA A 119 3.49 21.84 -3.73
N ALA A 120 3.66 20.53 -3.94
CA ALA A 120 2.71 19.52 -3.50
C ALA A 120 3.38 18.17 -3.23
N ILE A 121 2.88 17.45 -2.22
CA ILE A 121 3.19 16.04 -1.96
C ILE A 121 1.90 15.25 -2.16
N LEU A 122 1.89 14.35 -3.13
CA LEU A 122 0.73 13.55 -3.54
C LEU A 122 1.00 12.09 -3.18
N ALA A 123 0.18 11.52 -2.30
CA ALA A 123 0.33 10.16 -1.82
C ALA A 123 -0.76 9.24 -2.37
N VAL A 124 -0.36 8.21 -3.11
CA VAL A 124 -1.19 7.11 -3.58
C VAL A 124 -0.83 5.89 -2.75
N THR A 125 -1.34 5.86 -1.53
CA THR A 125 -1.10 4.76 -0.58
C THR A 125 -2.37 3.94 -0.41
N HIS A 126 -2.21 2.63 -0.29
CA HIS A 126 -3.32 1.76 0.08
C HIS A 126 -3.95 2.21 1.40
N ALA A 127 -5.25 2.48 1.40
CA ALA A 127 -5.99 2.80 2.60
C ALA A 127 -7.27 1.97 2.64
N MET A 128 -7.60 1.44 3.82
CA MET A 128 -8.87 0.81 4.07
C MET A 128 -10.01 1.80 3.76
N PRO A 129 -11.00 1.42 2.93
CA PRO A 129 -12.16 2.27 2.72
C PRO A 129 -12.90 2.46 4.06
N PRO A 130 -13.53 3.64 4.26
CA PRO A 130 -14.43 3.82 5.40
C PRO A 130 -15.50 2.73 5.40
N VAL A 131 -15.94 2.28 6.58
CA VAL A 131 -16.95 1.20 6.72
C VAL A 131 -18.27 1.53 5.99
N ILE A 132 -18.54 2.81 5.73
CA ILE A 132 -19.77 3.32 5.10
C ILE A 132 -19.58 3.57 3.59
N SER A 133 -18.36 3.41 3.05
CA SER A 133 -18.07 3.61 1.63
C SER A 133 -18.55 2.42 0.79
N SER A 134 -19.40 2.69 -0.21
CA SER A 134 -19.75 1.72 -1.26
C SER A 134 -18.65 1.51 -2.31
N LEU A 135 -17.55 2.26 -2.21
CA LEU A 135 -16.43 2.18 -3.14
C LEU A 135 -15.49 1.03 -2.80
N SER A 136 -15.03 0.30 -3.83
CA SER A 136 -13.98 -0.71 -3.67
C SER A 136 -12.64 -0.05 -3.30
N SER A 137 -11.79 -0.78 -2.58
CA SER A 137 -10.43 -0.29 -2.25
C SER A 137 -9.66 0.10 -3.51
N PHE A 138 -9.82 -0.66 -4.60
CA PHE A 138 -9.20 -0.36 -5.87
C PHE A 138 -9.69 0.96 -6.48
N MET A 139 -11.00 1.26 -6.41
CA MET A 139 -11.54 2.51 -6.93
C MET A 139 -11.06 3.73 -6.11
N LEU A 140 -10.85 3.55 -4.81
CA LEU A 140 -10.26 4.59 -3.97
C LEU A 140 -8.80 4.86 -4.32
N ASP A 141 -8.02 3.79 -4.53
CA ASP A 141 -6.62 3.91 -4.97
C ASP A 141 -6.52 4.53 -6.37
N LEU A 142 -7.44 4.18 -7.28
CA LEU A 142 -7.59 4.82 -8.59
C LEU A 142 -7.94 6.30 -8.50
N SER A 143 -8.87 6.69 -7.64
CA SER A 143 -9.22 8.09 -7.44
C SER A 143 -8.02 8.93 -6.99
N ARG A 144 -7.20 8.39 -6.08
CA ARG A 144 -5.93 9.02 -5.66
C ARG A 144 -4.94 9.11 -6.81
N MET A 145 -4.82 8.04 -7.61
CA MET A 145 -3.95 8.01 -8.78
C MET A 145 -4.38 9.05 -9.82
N CYS A 146 -5.68 9.18 -10.10
CA CYS A 146 -6.22 10.23 -10.96
C CYS A 146 -5.89 11.63 -10.43
N SER A 147 -6.07 11.86 -9.12
CA SER A 147 -5.70 13.14 -8.50
C SER A 147 -4.21 13.43 -8.64
N ALA A 148 -3.35 12.41 -8.52
CA ALA A 148 -1.92 12.54 -8.73
C ALA A 148 -1.57 12.87 -10.19
N LEU A 149 -2.20 12.20 -11.15
CA LEU A 149 -1.99 12.43 -12.59
C LEU A 149 -2.39 13.85 -13.01
N ASP A 150 -3.53 14.32 -12.51
CA ASP A 150 -4.12 15.62 -12.85
C ASP A 150 -3.37 16.80 -12.22
N ARG A 151 -3.01 16.69 -10.93
CA ARG A 151 -2.45 17.82 -10.17
C ARG A 151 -0.93 17.88 -10.16
N ALA A 152 -0.24 16.80 -10.56
CA ALA A 152 1.21 16.77 -10.49
C ALA A 152 1.86 17.72 -11.50
N THR A 153 2.78 18.54 -11.01
CA THR A 153 3.66 19.42 -11.78
C THR A 153 5.11 18.97 -11.58
N ARG A 154 6.05 19.59 -12.30
CA ARG A 154 7.50 19.38 -12.09
C ARG A 154 8.01 19.75 -10.68
N HIS A 155 7.18 20.42 -9.87
CA HIS A 155 7.48 20.78 -8.48
C HIS A 155 6.73 19.90 -7.47
N SER A 156 6.23 18.75 -7.91
CA SER A 156 5.49 17.80 -7.07
C SER A 156 6.35 16.60 -6.71
N LEU A 157 6.14 16.09 -5.50
CA LEU A 157 6.59 14.76 -5.07
C LEU A 157 5.39 13.82 -5.05
N ILE A 158 5.49 12.70 -5.76
CA ILE A 158 4.50 11.64 -5.79
C ILE A 158 5.06 10.42 -5.07
N ILE A 159 4.30 9.90 -4.13
CA ILE A 159 4.64 8.70 -3.35
C ILE A 159 3.56 7.67 -3.63
N ILE A 160 3.92 6.55 -4.27
CA ILE A 160 3.00 5.47 -4.63
C ILE A 160 3.39 4.22 -3.85
N ASP A 161 2.52 3.74 -2.97
CA ASP A 161 2.76 2.54 -2.17
C ASP A 161 1.81 1.42 -2.56
N GLU A 162 2.34 0.42 -3.27
CA GLU A 162 1.65 -0.81 -3.68
C GLU A 162 0.35 -0.58 -4.48
N PHE A 163 0.34 0.44 -5.35
CA PHE A 163 -0.78 0.65 -6.27
C PHE A 163 -1.01 -0.58 -7.16
N GLY A 164 -2.29 -0.97 -7.30
CA GLY A 164 -2.69 -2.15 -8.07
C GLY A 164 -2.70 -3.47 -7.29
N ALA A 165 -2.38 -3.46 -5.99
CA ALA A 165 -2.39 -4.67 -5.15
C ALA A 165 -3.79 -5.29 -4.94
N THR A 166 -4.86 -4.51 -5.08
CA THR A 166 -6.24 -4.95 -4.81
C THR A 166 -7.02 -5.33 -6.08
N THR A 167 -6.34 -5.58 -7.18
CA THR A 167 -6.94 -6.00 -8.46
C THR A 167 -6.13 -7.13 -9.08
N TYR A 168 -6.50 -7.59 -10.27
CA TYR A 168 -5.69 -8.53 -11.03
C TYR A 168 -4.29 -7.97 -11.25
N GLU A 169 -3.26 -8.78 -10.96
CA GLU A 169 -1.85 -8.36 -11.03
C GLU A 169 -1.50 -7.74 -12.40
N THR A 170 -2.06 -8.30 -13.48
CA THR A 170 -1.87 -7.79 -14.84
C THR A 170 -2.45 -6.40 -15.04
N ASP A 171 -3.66 -6.16 -14.53
CA ASP A 171 -4.35 -4.88 -14.67
C ASP A 171 -3.67 -3.81 -13.82
N GLY A 172 -3.30 -4.17 -12.59
CA GLY A 172 -2.53 -3.31 -11.69
C GLY A 172 -1.18 -2.91 -12.29
N ALA A 173 -0.45 -3.88 -12.85
CA ALA A 173 0.85 -3.63 -13.49
C ALA A 173 0.69 -2.76 -14.74
N ALA A 174 -0.32 -3.03 -15.57
CA ALA A 174 -0.58 -2.25 -16.79
C ALA A 174 -0.90 -0.79 -16.47
N LEU A 175 -1.79 -0.53 -15.51
CA LEU A 175 -2.16 0.83 -15.11
C LEU A 175 -1.00 1.59 -14.48
N LEU A 176 -0.21 0.94 -13.61
CA LEU A 176 0.97 1.54 -13.02
C LEU A 176 2.00 1.90 -14.10
N THR A 177 2.28 0.97 -15.01
CA THR A 177 3.23 1.16 -16.12
C THR A 177 2.80 2.33 -17.01
N ALA A 178 1.53 2.35 -17.45
CA ALA A 178 0.99 3.41 -18.28
C ALA A 178 1.07 4.79 -17.59
N SER A 179 0.84 4.83 -16.27
CA SER A 179 0.94 6.06 -15.49
C SER A 179 2.38 6.58 -15.36
N LEU A 180 3.33 5.67 -15.16
CA LEU A 180 4.76 6.01 -15.14
C LEU A 180 5.21 6.51 -16.52
N ASP A 181 4.81 5.83 -17.60
CA ASP A 181 5.10 6.27 -18.96
C ASP A 181 4.50 7.64 -19.26
N TYR A 182 3.29 7.92 -18.78
CA TYR A 182 2.65 9.23 -18.92
C TYR A 182 3.50 10.36 -18.29
N TRP A 183 4.08 10.15 -17.11
CA TRP A 183 5.00 11.13 -16.52
C TRP A 183 6.36 11.17 -17.23
N CYS A 184 6.92 10.02 -17.62
CA CYS A 184 8.16 9.95 -18.39
C CYS A 184 8.07 10.76 -19.69
N GLN A 185 6.93 10.69 -20.39
CA GLN A 185 6.71 11.40 -21.66
C GLN A 185 6.81 12.93 -21.52
N ARG A 186 6.56 13.50 -20.34
CA ARG A 186 6.69 14.94 -20.08
C ARG A 186 8.13 15.45 -20.23
N THR A 187 9.14 14.57 -20.23
CA THR A 187 10.54 14.93 -20.52
C THR A 187 10.83 15.16 -22.01
N ARG A 188 9.91 14.79 -22.93
CA ARG A 188 10.24 14.72 -24.36
C ARG A 188 9.53 15.78 -25.22
N PRO A 189 10.20 16.29 -26.27
CA PRO A 189 9.67 17.35 -27.15
C PRO A 189 8.42 16.99 -27.97
N ARG A 190 7.91 15.76 -27.88
CA ARG A 190 6.85 15.25 -28.77
C ARG A 190 5.42 15.58 -28.33
N TYR A 191 5.21 15.93 -27.06
CA TYR A 191 3.89 16.31 -26.54
C TYR A 191 3.75 17.79 -26.20
N SER A 192 4.84 18.55 -26.31
CA SER A 192 4.82 20.01 -26.29
C SER A 192 4.89 20.51 -27.75
N ASN A 193 3.75 20.89 -28.32
CA ASN A 193 3.77 21.94 -29.35
C ASN A 193 4.18 23.30 -28.74
N ALA A 194 4.40 23.35 -27.43
CA ALA A 194 5.05 24.45 -26.75
C ALA A 194 6.57 24.41 -27.02
N PRO A 195 7.20 25.55 -27.32
CA PRO A 195 8.63 25.64 -27.55
C PRO A 195 9.38 25.04 -26.36
N SER A 196 10.43 24.26 -26.66
CA SER A 196 11.27 23.50 -25.74
C SER A 196 12.02 24.34 -24.68
N GLU A 197 11.72 25.64 -24.60
CA GLU A 197 12.40 26.64 -23.78
C GLU A 197 11.43 27.45 -22.89
N ASP A 198 10.15 27.08 -22.80
CA ASP A 198 9.26 27.67 -21.81
C ASP A 198 9.68 27.19 -20.40
N VAL A 199 10.68 27.88 -19.83
CA VAL A 199 11.20 27.67 -18.47
C VAL A 199 10.09 27.75 -17.44
N ASP A 200 8.95 28.36 -17.75
CA ASP A 200 7.78 28.49 -16.87
C ASP A 200 6.71 27.42 -17.06
N ASN A 201 6.85 26.47 -17.99
CA ASN A 201 5.87 25.40 -18.15
C ASN A 201 5.91 24.45 -16.93
N PRO A 202 4.85 24.42 -16.10
CA PRO A 202 4.82 23.56 -14.90
C PRO A 202 4.77 22.06 -15.25
N TYR A 203 4.52 21.71 -16.51
CA TYR A 203 4.45 20.33 -17.01
C TYR A 203 5.63 19.95 -17.93
N GLY A 204 6.62 20.85 -18.12
CA GLY A 204 7.77 20.62 -19.01
C GLY A 204 8.83 19.64 -18.49
N ALA A 205 8.63 19.09 -17.28
CA ALA A 205 9.46 18.07 -16.67
C ALA A 205 8.59 17.14 -15.80
N PRO A 206 9.04 15.88 -15.58
CA PRO A 206 8.34 14.94 -14.73
C PRO A 206 8.39 15.40 -13.27
N PRO A 207 7.36 15.09 -12.46
CA PRO A 207 7.44 15.21 -11.01
C PRO A 207 8.49 14.25 -10.44
N HIS A 208 8.93 14.50 -9.20
CA HIS A 208 9.69 13.50 -8.43
C HIS A 208 8.74 12.37 -8.05
N VAL A 209 8.99 11.13 -8.47
CA VAL A 209 8.10 9.98 -8.22
C VAL A 209 8.87 8.87 -7.53
N PHE A 210 8.37 8.42 -6.38
CA PHE A 210 8.86 7.25 -5.67
C PHE A 210 7.75 6.21 -5.59
N VAL A 211 8.01 5.02 -6.12
CA VAL A 211 7.03 3.94 -6.20
C VAL A 211 7.56 2.70 -5.51
N SER A 212 6.81 2.12 -4.57
CA SER A 212 7.02 0.75 -4.10
C SER A 212 6.05 -0.18 -4.81
N THR A 213 6.56 -1.31 -5.31
CA THR A 213 5.72 -2.32 -5.92
C THR A 213 6.26 -3.73 -5.71
N HIS A 214 5.35 -4.70 -5.64
CA HIS A 214 5.65 -6.13 -5.77
C HIS A 214 5.51 -6.61 -7.24
N LEU A 215 5.00 -5.75 -8.13
CA LEU A 215 4.76 -6.04 -9.54
C LEU A 215 6.05 -5.87 -10.34
N HIS A 216 6.92 -6.87 -10.28
CA HIS A 216 8.21 -6.90 -10.98
C HIS A 216 8.11 -6.74 -12.51
N GLN A 217 6.94 -7.05 -13.10
CA GLN A 217 6.70 -6.90 -14.53
C GLN A 217 6.63 -5.44 -14.99
N VAL A 218 6.29 -4.50 -14.11
CA VAL A 218 6.14 -3.07 -14.44
C VAL A 218 7.36 -2.55 -15.19
N TYR A 219 8.55 -2.86 -14.68
CA TYR A 219 9.78 -2.37 -15.30
C TYR A 219 9.98 -2.89 -16.73
N ALA A 220 9.72 -4.18 -16.96
CA ALA A 220 9.90 -4.81 -18.26
C ALA A 220 8.98 -4.21 -19.35
N HIS A 221 7.87 -3.61 -18.94
CA HIS A 221 6.86 -3.03 -19.83
C HIS A 221 6.94 -1.51 -19.96
N LEU A 222 7.84 -0.83 -19.24
CA LEU A 222 8.07 0.61 -19.40
C LEU A 222 8.60 0.92 -20.81
N GLN A 223 8.01 1.92 -21.46
CA GLN A 223 8.52 2.44 -22.73
C GLN A 223 9.83 3.21 -22.53
N TYR A 224 10.00 3.86 -21.38
CA TYR A 224 11.13 4.75 -21.08
C TYR A 224 11.97 4.23 -19.90
N GLN A 225 12.58 3.05 -20.07
CA GLN A 225 13.36 2.38 -19.02
C GLN A 225 14.54 3.21 -18.50
N ASP A 226 15.20 4.00 -19.34
CA ASP A 226 16.34 4.87 -18.95
C ASP A 226 15.91 6.07 -18.09
N ALA A 227 14.63 6.45 -18.16
CA ALA A 227 14.05 7.55 -17.38
C ALA A 227 13.56 7.08 -15.99
N VAL A 228 13.75 5.80 -15.66
CA VAL A 228 13.29 5.21 -14.39
C VAL A 228 14.46 4.51 -13.69
N ARG A 229 14.78 4.99 -12.50
CA ARG A 229 15.76 4.35 -11.61
C ARG A 229 15.12 3.16 -10.93
N CYS A 230 15.84 2.04 -10.84
CA CYS A 230 15.37 0.86 -10.11
C CYS A 230 16.23 0.60 -8.89
N LEU A 231 15.55 0.41 -7.76
CA LEU A 231 16.14 0.13 -6.47
C LEU A 231 15.57 -1.17 -5.94
N ILE A 232 16.40 -1.94 -5.25
CA ILE A 232 16.01 -3.13 -4.51
C ILE A 232 16.36 -2.91 -3.04
N LEU A 233 15.48 -3.33 -2.14
CA LEU A 233 15.87 -3.54 -0.75
C LEU A 233 16.51 -4.90 -0.57
N GLU A 234 17.77 -4.89 -0.16
CA GLU A 234 18.59 -6.08 -0.07
C GLU A 234 18.09 -7.06 0.97
N THR A 235 18.20 -8.34 0.63
CA THR A 235 17.87 -9.47 1.49
C THR A 235 18.92 -10.54 1.34
N VAL A 236 19.26 -11.19 2.44
CA VAL A 236 20.19 -12.32 2.47
C VAL A 236 19.45 -13.57 2.89
N GLU A 237 19.79 -14.70 2.27
CA GLU A 237 19.32 -16.01 2.71
C GLU A 237 20.28 -16.55 3.76
N GLU A 238 19.81 -16.72 4.99
CA GLU A 238 20.61 -17.25 6.10
C GLU A 238 19.78 -18.30 6.87
N ASN A 239 20.36 -19.48 7.11
CA ASN A 239 19.72 -20.60 7.82
C ASN A 239 18.34 -21.02 7.24
N GLY A 240 18.17 -20.90 5.92
CA GLY A 240 16.90 -21.19 5.24
C GLY A 240 15.82 -20.11 5.40
N GLY A 241 16.16 -18.98 6.02
CA GLY A 241 15.31 -17.80 6.18
C GLY A 241 15.76 -16.62 5.32
N LEU A 242 14.81 -15.76 4.94
CA LEU A 242 15.11 -14.51 4.25
C LEU A 242 15.23 -13.37 5.28
N VAL A 243 16.42 -12.81 5.39
CA VAL A 243 16.73 -11.71 6.33
C VAL A 243 16.79 -10.39 5.55
N PRO A 244 15.90 -9.41 5.84
CA PRO A 244 15.98 -8.10 5.24
C PRO A 244 17.15 -7.30 5.81
N LEU A 245 17.98 -6.72 4.94
CA LEU A 245 19.08 -5.84 5.36
C LEU A 245 18.64 -4.38 5.52
N TYR A 246 17.43 -4.03 5.05
CA TYR A 246 16.89 -2.67 5.02
C TYR A 246 17.76 -1.65 4.24
N GLN A 247 18.76 -2.13 3.50
CA GLN A 247 19.66 -1.34 2.67
C GLN A 247 19.12 -1.29 1.24
N VAL A 248 19.10 -0.09 0.67
CA VAL A 248 18.77 0.16 -0.73
C VAL A 248 20.02 -0.06 -1.58
N SER A 249 19.89 -0.81 -2.67
CA SER A 249 20.89 -0.91 -3.73
C SER A 249 20.28 -0.76 -5.12
N GLU A 250 21.12 -0.40 -6.09
CA GLU A 250 20.68 -0.29 -7.48
C GLU A 250 20.49 -1.67 -8.08
N GLY A 251 19.35 -1.88 -8.73
CA GLY A 251 19.07 -3.15 -9.38
C GLY A 251 17.58 -3.38 -9.63
N ARG A 252 17.30 -4.52 -10.25
CA ARG A 252 15.94 -4.99 -10.53
C ARG A 252 15.70 -6.31 -9.81
N ALA A 253 14.58 -6.44 -9.11
CA ALA A 253 14.18 -7.72 -8.53
C ALA A 253 13.90 -8.74 -9.64
N THR A 254 14.60 -9.88 -9.61
CA THR A 254 14.45 -10.95 -10.61
C THR A 254 13.61 -12.13 -10.11
N LYS A 255 13.41 -12.26 -8.79
CA LYS A 255 12.71 -13.38 -8.16
C LYS A 255 11.78 -12.91 -7.04
N SER A 256 10.67 -13.62 -6.86
CA SER A 256 9.80 -13.50 -5.68
C SER A 256 10.26 -14.49 -4.61
N TYR A 257 10.34 -14.02 -3.37
CA TYR A 257 10.77 -14.81 -2.20
C TYR A 257 9.60 -15.30 -1.34
N ALA A 258 8.37 -15.27 -1.87
CA ALA A 258 7.16 -15.59 -1.10
C ALA A 258 7.20 -16.99 -0.46
N SER A 259 7.72 -18.01 -1.18
CA SER A 259 7.84 -19.38 -0.65
C SER A 259 8.86 -19.48 0.48
N ALA A 260 9.98 -18.76 0.39
CA ALA A 260 10.98 -18.69 1.46
C ALA A 260 10.42 -18.01 2.72
N VAL A 261 9.64 -16.93 2.54
CA VAL A 261 8.95 -16.26 3.65
C VAL A 261 7.91 -17.17 4.30
N ALA A 262 7.15 -17.94 3.51
CA ALA A 262 6.17 -18.90 4.04
C ALA A 262 6.84 -20.02 4.86
N ALA A 263 7.97 -20.54 4.40
CA ALA A 263 8.75 -21.54 5.15
C ALA A 263 9.21 -20.98 6.51
N LEU A 264 9.68 -19.74 6.54
CA LEU A 264 10.09 -19.06 7.77
C LEU A 264 8.91 -18.80 8.72
N ALA A 265 7.72 -18.55 8.18
CA ALA A 265 6.49 -18.41 8.97
C ALA A 265 5.99 -19.75 9.56
N GLY A 266 6.67 -20.87 9.31
CA GLY A 266 6.31 -22.19 9.82
C GLY A 266 5.25 -22.90 8.99
N VAL A 267 5.02 -22.49 7.74
CA VAL A 267 4.11 -23.21 6.84
C VAL A 267 4.68 -24.61 6.56
N PRO A 268 3.87 -25.69 6.67
CA PRO A 268 4.34 -27.06 6.46
C PRO A 268 5.12 -27.23 5.14
N PRO A 269 6.26 -27.96 5.13
CA PRO A 269 7.11 -28.10 3.95
C PRO A 269 6.37 -28.61 2.71
N GLN A 270 5.40 -29.51 2.90
CA GLN A 270 4.58 -30.05 1.82
C GLN A 270 3.77 -28.96 1.11
N ILE A 271 3.26 -27.97 1.85
CA ILE A 271 2.51 -26.83 1.30
C ILE A 271 3.47 -25.90 0.57
N VAL A 272 4.66 -25.62 1.14
CA VAL A 272 5.68 -24.79 0.50
C VAL A 272 6.12 -25.41 -0.83
N THR A 273 6.48 -26.70 -0.85
CA THR A 273 6.84 -27.41 -2.09
C THR A 273 5.69 -27.41 -3.09
N ARG A 274 4.45 -27.65 -2.66
CA ARG A 274 3.30 -27.59 -3.57
C ARG A 274 3.13 -26.19 -4.15
N SER A 275 3.29 -25.14 -3.34
CA SER A 275 3.16 -23.74 -3.76
C SER A 275 4.19 -23.35 -4.82
N THR A 276 5.43 -23.84 -4.73
CA THR A 276 6.46 -23.58 -5.74
C THR A 276 6.09 -24.21 -7.08
N HIS A 277 5.60 -25.46 -7.07
CA HIS A 277 5.11 -26.12 -8.28
C HIS A 277 3.91 -25.39 -8.91
N VAL A 278 2.95 -24.94 -8.09
CA VAL A 278 1.79 -24.17 -8.58
C VAL A 278 2.24 -22.84 -9.17
N CYS A 279 3.17 -22.13 -8.53
CA CYS A 279 3.71 -20.87 -9.02
C CYS A 279 4.40 -21.04 -10.38
N GLU A 280 5.20 -22.09 -10.55
CA GLU A 280 5.86 -22.40 -11.83
C GLU A 280 4.86 -22.79 -12.94
N SER A 281 3.79 -23.52 -12.57
CA SER A 281 2.69 -23.87 -13.47
C SER A 281 1.96 -22.61 -13.96
N ILE A 282 1.62 -21.70 -13.05
CA ILE A 282 0.99 -20.40 -13.38
C ILE A 282 1.90 -19.58 -14.30
N ARG A 283 3.20 -19.46 -13.97
CA ARG A 283 4.16 -18.70 -14.78
C ARG A 283 4.36 -19.26 -16.18
N SER A 284 4.37 -20.58 -16.31
CA SER A 284 4.54 -21.26 -17.61
C SER A 284 3.25 -21.38 -18.41
N GLY A 285 2.10 -21.02 -17.83
CA GLY A 285 0.78 -21.26 -18.43
C GLY A 285 0.44 -22.74 -18.59
N LYS A 286 1.23 -23.64 -18.00
CA LYS A 286 1.00 -25.09 -18.04
C LYS A 286 0.15 -25.48 -16.84
N LEU A 287 -0.83 -26.35 -17.05
CA LEU A 287 -1.52 -26.97 -15.93
C LEU A 287 -0.49 -27.76 -15.11
N PRO A 288 -0.50 -27.66 -13.77
CA PRO A 288 0.36 -28.50 -12.95
C PRO A 288 0.08 -29.96 -13.32
N ASP A 289 1.14 -30.77 -13.37
CA ASP A 289 0.99 -32.21 -13.56
C ASP A 289 -0.07 -32.69 -12.57
N ARG A 290 -1.19 -33.17 -13.11
CA ARG A 290 -2.29 -33.70 -12.30
C ARG A 290 -1.71 -34.90 -11.58
N TRP A 291 -1.32 -34.66 -10.32
CA TRP A 291 -1.22 -35.60 -9.21
C TRP A 291 -0.80 -37.02 -9.63
N GLU A 292 0.37 -37.45 -9.15
CA GLU A 292 0.87 -38.83 -9.13
C GLU A 292 -0.04 -39.83 -8.37
N LEU A 293 -1.37 -39.71 -8.47
CA LEU A 293 -2.31 -40.76 -8.11
C LEU A 293 -2.11 -42.00 -8.99
N VAL A 294 -1.47 -41.85 -10.15
CA VAL A 294 -1.12 -42.97 -11.00
C VAL A 294 0.37 -43.23 -10.98
N LYS A 295 0.81 -44.01 -9.99
CA LYS A 295 2.20 -44.50 -9.88
C LYS A 295 2.56 -45.57 -10.94
N ASN A 296 1.58 -46.03 -11.71
CA ASN A 296 1.71 -47.19 -12.58
C ASN A 296 1.28 -46.83 -14.01
N GLU A 297 2.20 -46.97 -14.99
CA GLU A 297 1.98 -46.65 -16.42
C GLU A 297 0.66 -47.25 -16.94
N LYS A 298 0.33 -48.47 -16.52
CA LYS A 298 -0.90 -49.19 -16.88
C LYS A 298 -2.17 -48.46 -16.46
N GLU A 299 -2.15 -47.82 -15.31
CA GLU A 299 -3.30 -47.11 -14.76
C GLU A 299 -3.44 -45.73 -15.39
N ARG A 300 -2.32 -45.13 -15.85
CA ARG A 300 -2.31 -43.88 -16.62
C ARG A 300 -2.98 -44.10 -17.96
N THR A 301 -2.55 -45.12 -18.70
CA THR A 301 -3.17 -45.51 -19.97
C THR A 301 -4.66 -45.83 -19.78
N ARG A 302 -5.02 -46.45 -18.65
CA ARG A 302 -6.42 -46.74 -18.30
C ARG A 302 -7.25 -45.47 -18.11
N CYS A 303 -6.75 -44.50 -17.35
CA CYS A 303 -7.43 -43.22 -17.13
C CYS A 303 -7.51 -42.39 -18.42
N GLU A 304 -6.46 -42.37 -19.23
CA GLU A 304 -6.43 -41.68 -20.53
C GLU A 304 -7.48 -42.24 -21.49
N ILE A 305 -7.60 -43.57 -21.62
CA ILE A 305 -8.64 -44.21 -22.45
C ILE A 305 -10.04 -43.86 -21.98
N ILE A 306 -10.28 -43.85 -20.67
CA ILE A 306 -11.59 -43.52 -20.10
C ILE A 306 -11.93 -42.04 -20.36
N ALA A 307 -10.97 -41.14 -20.16
CA ALA A 307 -11.16 -39.71 -20.39
C ALA A 307 -11.38 -39.40 -21.88
N SER A 308 -10.59 -40.00 -22.79
CA SER A 308 -10.77 -39.82 -24.24
C SER A 308 -12.12 -40.34 -24.72
N MET A 309 -12.57 -41.46 -24.16
CA MET A 309 -13.89 -42.01 -24.45
C MET A 309 -15.00 -41.10 -23.93
N PHE A 310 -14.87 -40.56 -22.72
CA PHE A 310 -15.84 -39.64 -22.15
C PHE A 310 -15.99 -38.37 -23.01
N ILE A 311 -14.87 -37.83 -23.50
CA ILE A 311 -14.86 -36.67 -24.40
C ILE A 311 -15.47 -37.01 -25.78
N SER A 312 -15.36 -38.26 -26.24
CA SER A 312 -15.93 -38.70 -27.52
C SER A 312 -17.44 -38.91 -27.50
N TYR A 313 -18.08 -38.85 -26.32
CA TYR A 313 -19.53 -38.97 -26.22
C TYR A 313 -20.22 -37.65 -26.58
N ASP A 314 -21.12 -37.72 -27.55
CA ASP A 314 -22.07 -36.65 -27.81
C ASP A 314 -23.24 -36.80 -26.84
N LEU A 315 -23.38 -35.85 -25.91
CA LEU A 315 -24.47 -35.84 -24.92
C LEU A 315 -25.84 -35.56 -25.55
N ASN A 316 -25.88 -35.20 -26.84
CA ASN A 316 -27.11 -35.07 -27.60
C ASN A 316 -27.58 -36.41 -28.22
N ASP A 317 -26.76 -37.47 -28.13
CA ASP A 317 -27.20 -38.80 -28.54
C ASP A 317 -28.37 -39.28 -27.66
N PRO A 318 -29.37 -39.97 -28.23
CA PRO A 318 -30.40 -40.66 -27.46
C PRO A 318 -29.80 -41.52 -26.35
N VAL A 319 -30.43 -41.51 -25.17
CA VAL A 319 -29.93 -42.18 -23.95
C VAL A 319 -29.61 -43.66 -24.19
N GLU A 320 -30.40 -44.36 -25.02
CA GLU A 320 -30.14 -45.76 -25.40
C GLU A 320 -28.82 -45.95 -26.16
N ILE A 321 -28.46 -45.03 -27.05
CA ILE A 321 -27.20 -45.08 -27.82
C ILE A 321 -26.02 -44.88 -26.88
N LEU A 322 -26.13 -43.91 -25.96
CA LEU A 322 -25.10 -43.66 -24.95
C LEU A 322 -24.95 -44.87 -24.02
N PHE A 323 -26.05 -45.46 -23.56
CA PHE A 323 -26.06 -46.62 -22.68
C PHE A 323 -25.46 -47.87 -23.35
N ASN A 324 -25.79 -48.10 -24.62
CA ASN A 324 -25.23 -49.21 -25.41
C ASN A 324 -23.71 -49.06 -25.63
N LYS A 325 -23.23 -47.84 -25.91
CA LYS A 325 -21.78 -47.57 -26.03
C LYS A 325 -21.05 -47.80 -24.69
N ILE A 326 -21.66 -47.43 -23.57
CA ILE A 326 -21.09 -47.68 -22.23
C ILE A 326 -21.10 -49.19 -21.90
N GLN A 327 -22.21 -49.89 -22.16
CA GLN A 327 -22.30 -51.33 -21.93
C GLN A 327 -21.32 -52.13 -22.79
N ALA A 328 -21.17 -51.80 -24.07
CA ALA A 328 -20.22 -52.47 -24.96
C ALA A 328 -18.76 -52.36 -24.45
N PHE A 329 -18.41 -51.22 -23.86
CA PHE A 329 -17.10 -51.01 -23.24
C PHE A 329 -16.92 -51.77 -21.92
N VAL A 330 -17.97 -51.88 -21.11
CA VAL A 330 -17.94 -52.70 -19.88
C VAL A 330 -17.86 -54.19 -20.24
N ALA A 331 -18.55 -54.62 -21.29
CA ALA A 331 -18.59 -56.00 -21.77
C ALA A 331 -17.27 -56.44 -22.41
N SER A 332 -16.61 -55.58 -23.20
CA SER A 332 -15.29 -55.89 -23.78
C SER A 332 -14.19 -56.11 -22.72
N ARG A 333 -14.45 -55.73 -21.46
CA ARG A 333 -13.55 -55.92 -20.32
C ARG A 333 -13.88 -57.11 -19.43
N LYS A 334 -15.14 -57.53 -19.33
CA LYS A 334 -15.53 -58.76 -18.65
C LYS A 334 -15.55 -59.86 -19.70
N GLY A 335 -14.42 -60.51 -19.98
CA GLY A 335 -14.39 -61.60 -20.96
C GLY A 335 -15.27 -62.78 -20.53
N VAL A 336 -16.58 -62.74 -20.79
CA VAL A 336 -17.54 -63.86 -20.88
C VAL A 336 -18.86 -63.35 -21.54
N SER A 337 -19.39 -64.24 -22.39
CA SER A 337 -20.63 -64.26 -23.16
C SER A 337 -21.90 -63.64 -22.55
N THR A 338 -22.64 -62.90 -23.37
CA THR A 338 -24.10 -62.69 -23.25
C THR A 338 -24.86 -64.02 -23.23
N PRO A 339 -25.97 -64.12 -22.49
CA PRO A 339 -27.24 -64.24 -23.24
C PRO A 339 -28.46 -63.52 -22.64
N ALA A 340 -29.44 -63.35 -23.55
CA ALA A 340 -30.88 -63.28 -23.38
C ALA A 340 -31.53 -62.00 -22.81
N SER A 341 -32.14 -61.28 -23.75
CA SER A 341 -33.43 -60.57 -23.69
C SER A 341 -34.32 -60.88 -22.47
N GLY A 342 -34.67 -59.83 -21.72
CA GLY A 342 -35.73 -59.84 -20.71
C GLY A 342 -36.28 -58.44 -20.53
N ILE A 343 -37.51 -58.23 -21.00
CA ILE A 343 -38.35 -57.05 -20.75
C ILE A 343 -38.72 -57.03 -19.26
N PHE A 344 -38.45 -55.93 -18.55
CA PHE A 344 -39.07 -55.56 -17.26
C PHE A 344 -38.99 -54.03 -17.15
N THR A 345 -40.04 -53.30 -17.55
CA THR A 345 -41.11 -52.72 -16.72
C THR A 345 -40.62 -51.94 -15.51
N GLU A 346 -40.99 -50.65 -15.49
CA GLU A 346 -40.83 -49.70 -14.40
C GLU A 346 -41.32 -50.25 -13.06
N SER A 347 -40.51 -50.07 -12.02
CA SER A 347 -41.01 -49.97 -10.65
C SER A 347 -40.14 -49.01 -9.87
N SER A 348 -40.70 -47.82 -9.66
CA SER A 348 -40.32 -46.85 -8.66
C SER A 348 -40.23 -47.51 -7.27
N THR A 349 -39.07 -47.39 -6.64
CA THR A 349 -38.96 -47.59 -5.18
C THR A 349 -38.04 -46.53 -4.60
N SER A 350 -38.68 -45.61 -3.89
CA SER A 350 -38.09 -44.64 -2.98
C SER A 350 -37.32 -45.34 -1.88
N VAL A 351 -36.04 -44.97 -1.70
CA VAL A 351 -35.27 -45.34 -0.50
C VAL A 351 -35.20 -44.12 0.42
N THR A 352 -35.85 -44.29 1.57
CA THR A 352 -35.87 -43.43 2.75
C THR A 352 -34.48 -43.32 3.38
N LEU A 353 -34.05 -42.10 3.69
CA LEU A 353 -32.90 -41.79 4.53
C LEU A 353 -33.34 -41.83 6.01
N GLU A 354 -32.71 -42.67 6.83
CA GLU A 354 -32.80 -42.56 8.28
C GLU A 354 -31.74 -41.58 8.85
N PRO A 355 -32.07 -40.77 9.86
CA PRO A 355 -31.12 -39.83 10.47
C PRO A 355 -30.33 -40.49 11.62
N GLY A 356 -29.01 -40.58 11.45
CA GLY A 356 -28.08 -41.01 12.48
C GLY A 356 -27.58 -39.87 13.37
N SER A 357 -28.04 -39.90 14.63
CA SER A 357 -27.36 -39.51 15.88
C SER A 357 -26.54 -38.20 15.95
N ASN A 358 -27.09 -37.25 16.70
CA ASN A 358 -26.37 -36.19 17.41
C ASN A 358 -25.26 -36.78 18.29
N SER A 359 -24.05 -36.22 18.20
CA SER A 359 -23.07 -36.26 19.28
C SER A 359 -22.59 -34.84 19.57
N GLU A 360 -22.91 -34.40 20.78
CA GLU A 360 -22.41 -33.18 21.41
C GLU A 360 -20.89 -33.28 21.55
N PHE A 361 -20.17 -32.23 21.13
CA PHE A 361 -18.77 -32.05 21.50
C PHE A 361 -18.67 -30.87 22.47
N THR A 362 -18.32 -31.21 23.69
CA THR A 362 -18.12 -30.32 24.83
C THR A 362 -16.84 -29.50 24.68
N ARG A 363 -16.94 -28.23 25.09
CA ARG A 363 -15.82 -27.31 25.35
C ARG A 363 -14.86 -27.91 26.38
N SER A 364 -13.55 -27.79 26.12
CA SER A 364 -12.52 -27.85 27.16
C SER A 364 -11.45 -26.76 26.91
N ASP A 365 -11.47 -25.80 27.83
CA ASP A 365 -10.37 -25.13 28.54
C ASP A 365 -9.00 -24.88 27.87
N THR A 366 -8.76 -23.57 27.67
CA THR A 366 -7.61 -22.78 28.12
C THR A 366 -6.27 -23.49 28.39
N VAL A 367 -5.28 -23.17 27.54
CA VAL A 367 -3.86 -23.11 27.92
C VAL A 367 -3.33 -21.72 27.53
N THR A 368 -3.28 -20.82 28.51
CA THR A 368 -2.50 -19.58 28.45
C THR A 368 -1.09 -19.88 28.94
N SER A 369 -0.09 -19.75 28.08
CA SER A 369 1.31 -19.65 28.54
C SER A 369 2.08 -18.59 27.75
N SER A 370 2.47 -17.56 28.50
CA SER A 370 3.70 -16.77 28.37
C SER A 370 4.09 -16.18 27.02
N VAL A 371 3.50 -15.04 26.65
CA VAL A 371 4.15 -14.00 25.83
C VAL A 371 3.73 -12.62 26.36
N ASP A 372 4.12 -12.25 27.59
CA ASP A 372 3.73 -10.94 28.15
C ASP A 372 4.79 -10.38 29.12
N SER A 373 6.07 -10.45 28.76
CA SER A 373 7.15 -9.88 29.58
C SER A 373 8.20 -9.07 28.82
N LYS A 374 8.02 -8.75 27.53
CA LYS A 374 9.00 -7.96 26.77
C LYS A 374 8.47 -6.69 26.07
N ILE A 375 7.16 -6.42 26.15
CA ILE A 375 6.55 -5.19 25.59
C ILE A 375 6.51 -4.04 26.64
N GLY A 376 6.72 -4.35 27.92
CA GLY A 376 6.63 -3.38 29.03
C GLY A 376 7.81 -2.42 29.22
N MET A 377 8.95 -2.61 28.52
CA MET A 377 10.16 -1.81 28.78
C MET A 377 10.26 -0.48 28.00
N ASN A 378 9.61 -0.33 26.84
CA ASN A 378 9.78 0.88 26.00
C ASN A 378 8.72 1.97 26.19
N ILE A 379 7.56 1.65 26.80
CA ILE A 379 6.56 2.66 27.21
C ILE A 379 7.04 3.46 28.44
N SER A 380 7.96 2.89 29.23
CA SER A 380 8.58 3.54 30.40
C SER A 380 9.40 4.77 30.00
N CYS A 381 10.18 4.71 28.91
CA CYS A 381 10.97 5.85 28.44
C CYS A 381 10.09 7.01 27.93
N PHE A 382 9.02 6.70 27.19
CA PHE A 382 8.09 7.72 26.68
C PHE A 382 7.29 8.41 27.81
N ASN A 383 6.87 7.65 28.82
CA ASN A 383 6.21 8.22 30.01
C ASN A 383 7.18 8.96 30.95
N SER A 384 8.45 8.58 30.99
CA SER A 384 9.51 9.32 31.70
C SER A 384 9.77 10.68 31.05
N PHE A 385 9.70 10.77 29.72
CA PHE A 385 9.78 12.02 28.97
C PHE A 385 8.60 12.97 29.29
N LEU A 386 7.36 12.46 29.29
CA LEU A 386 6.17 13.26 29.62
C LEU A 386 6.11 13.69 31.10
N SER A 387 6.60 12.86 32.02
CA SER A 387 6.59 13.17 33.46
C SER A 387 7.71 14.14 33.88
N SER A 388 8.82 14.20 33.13
CA SER A 388 9.92 15.13 33.37
C SER A 388 9.55 16.59 33.04
N SER A 389 8.64 16.81 32.07
CA SER A 389 8.09 18.14 31.77
C SER A 389 7.10 18.67 32.81
N LYS A 390 6.48 17.81 33.64
CA LYS A 390 5.55 18.25 34.71
C LYS A 390 6.23 18.61 36.03
N LYS A 391 7.50 18.24 36.25
CA LYS A 391 8.20 18.47 37.53
C LYS A 391 9.04 19.75 37.64
N LYS A 392 9.14 20.58 36.58
CA LYS A 392 9.85 21.88 36.63
C LYS A 392 8.96 23.12 36.84
N SER A 393 7.63 22.99 36.97
CA SER A 393 6.71 24.12 37.18
C SER A 393 6.20 24.30 38.64
N ARG A 394 6.84 23.67 39.64
CA ARG A 394 6.45 23.81 41.06
C ARG A 394 7.65 23.98 41.98
N LYS A 395 8.38 25.10 41.85
CA LYS A 395 9.18 25.69 42.93
C LYS A 395 9.24 27.20 42.73
N GLY A 396 8.30 27.92 43.34
CA GLY A 396 8.30 29.37 43.40
C GLY A 396 7.03 29.92 44.05
N LYS A 397 7.21 30.58 45.20
CA LYS A 397 6.26 31.41 45.97
C LYS A 397 5.36 30.69 46.99
N LYS A 398 5.84 30.74 48.24
CA LYS A 398 5.02 30.84 49.46
C LYS A 398 4.71 32.32 49.75
N SER A 399 3.60 32.54 50.45
CA SER A 399 3.20 33.72 51.24
C SER A 399 2.41 34.83 50.51
N ALA A 400 1.09 34.92 50.76
CA ALA A 400 0.51 35.79 51.79
C ALA A 400 -1.02 35.58 51.83
N ALA A 401 -1.58 35.53 53.05
CA ALA A 401 -3.02 35.45 53.32
C ALA A 401 -3.60 36.87 53.47
N LEU A 402 -4.87 37.06 53.10
CA LEU A 402 -5.86 37.79 53.92
C LEU A 402 -7.30 37.54 53.42
N GLN A 403 -8.22 37.51 54.37
CA GLN A 403 -9.66 37.22 54.28
C GLN A 403 -10.47 38.38 53.67
N SER A 404 -11.62 38.09 53.02
CA SER A 404 -12.97 38.42 53.56
C SER A 404 -14.10 38.39 52.50
N THR A 405 -15.10 37.55 52.77
CA THR A 405 -16.57 37.78 52.70
C THR A 405 -17.31 38.22 51.41
N SER A 406 -18.25 37.33 51.05
CA SER A 406 -19.70 37.54 50.81
C SER A 406 -20.25 37.99 49.44
N LYS A 407 -20.99 37.04 48.85
CA LYS A 407 -22.39 37.08 48.37
C LYS A 407 -22.78 37.75 47.04
N HIS A 408 -23.62 36.96 46.35
CA HIS A 408 -24.62 37.22 45.32
C HIS A 408 -24.21 37.19 43.84
N ASP A 409 -24.53 36.03 43.23
CA ASP A 409 -25.46 35.85 42.12
C ASP A 409 -25.40 36.87 40.98
N HIS A 410 -24.91 36.40 39.83
CA HIS A 410 -25.65 36.50 38.58
C HIS A 410 -25.24 35.35 37.64
N GLU A 411 -26.26 34.68 37.11
CA GLU A 411 -26.20 33.68 36.06
C GLU A 411 -25.56 34.25 34.77
N GLU A 412 -24.67 33.50 34.15
CA GLU A 412 -24.61 33.42 32.70
C GLU A 412 -24.08 32.04 32.28
N GLN A 413 -24.95 31.29 31.60
CA GLN A 413 -24.64 30.01 30.98
C GLN A 413 -23.82 30.25 29.69
N GLY A 414 -22.71 29.54 29.54
CA GLY A 414 -21.99 29.39 28.28
C GLY A 414 -21.26 28.03 28.26
N PRO A 415 -21.34 27.24 27.17
CA PRO A 415 -21.30 25.79 27.28
C PRO A 415 -19.95 25.15 26.91
N SER A 416 -19.79 23.98 27.49
CA SER A 416 -19.03 22.81 27.04
C SER A 416 -18.72 22.70 25.54
N GLY A 417 -17.49 22.28 25.26
CA GLY A 417 -17.17 21.28 24.22
C GLY A 417 -17.36 21.73 22.77
N ILE A 418 -16.25 21.98 22.08
CA ILE A 418 -16.23 22.01 20.61
C ILE A 418 -15.94 20.59 20.12
N PRO A 419 -16.89 19.90 19.44
CA PRO A 419 -16.57 18.75 18.62
C PRO A 419 -16.11 19.22 17.23
N LEU A 420 -15.00 18.66 16.73
CA LEU A 420 -14.65 18.75 15.31
C LEU A 420 -15.65 17.91 14.50
N ASN A 421 -16.65 18.57 13.90
CA ASN A 421 -17.44 17.98 12.82
C ASN A 421 -16.87 18.44 11.48
N TRP A 422 -16.23 17.54 10.74
CA TRP A 422 -16.06 17.66 9.30
C TRP A 422 -17.43 17.46 8.65
N ASN A 423 -17.98 18.51 8.06
CA ASN A 423 -19.25 18.44 7.34
C ASN A 423 -18.99 17.88 5.92
N VAL A 424 -19.55 16.71 5.62
CA VAL A 424 -19.28 15.91 4.39
C VAL A 424 -20.28 16.21 3.26
N GLU A 425 -21.23 17.13 3.42
CA GLU A 425 -22.34 17.32 2.46
C GLU A 425 -22.14 18.38 1.36
N ALA A 426 -20.95 18.96 1.17
CA ALA A 426 -20.76 20.04 0.19
C ALA A 426 -20.33 19.62 -1.24
N ILE A 427 -20.31 18.32 -1.58
CA ILE A 427 -19.79 17.85 -2.90
C ILE A 427 -20.83 17.13 -3.78
N LEU A 428 -22.12 17.08 -3.39
CA LEU A 428 -23.16 16.39 -4.18
C LEU A 428 -24.27 17.27 -4.75
N SER A 429 -24.08 18.59 -4.86
CA SER A 429 -25.05 19.49 -5.52
C SER A 429 -24.40 20.42 -6.55
N SER A 430 -23.84 19.86 -7.62
CA SER A 430 -23.74 20.58 -8.90
C SER A 430 -23.51 19.62 -10.05
N GLY A 431 -24.56 18.86 -10.37
CA GLY A 431 -24.69 18.15 -11.64
C GLY A 431 -26.01 18.55 -12.31
N SER A 432 -25.90 19.05 -13.54
CA SER A 432 -26.93 19.17 -14.58
C SER A 432 -27.86 20.40 -14.60
N SER A 433 -27.59 21.31 -15.54
CA SER A 433 -28.61 21.81 -16.47
C SER A 433 -28.01 22.02 -17.86
N SER A 434 -28.58 21.28 -18.80
CA SER A 434 -28.49 21.19 -20.27
C SER A 434 -28.12 22.43 -21.11
N HIS A 435 -27.31 22.15 -22.15
CA HIS A 435 -27.43 22.49 -23.59
C HIS A 435 -28.42 23.60 -24.04
N ALA A 436 -27.92 24.57 -24.80
CA ALA A 436 -28.17 24.80 -26.24
C ALA A 436 -28.12 26.30 -26.64
N ASP A 437 -27.62 26.53 -27.87
CA ASP A 437 -27.77 27.71 -28.72
C ASP A 437 -27.04 29.02 -28.35
N LEU A 438 -26.06 29.39 -29.18
CA LEU A 438 -26.09 30.62 -30.01
C LEU A 438 -24.85 30.68 -30.92
N CYS A 439 -25.01 30.15 -32.14
CA CYS A 439 -24.40 30.74 -33.33
C CYS A 439 -25.26 31.95 -33.73
N ARG A 440 -24.68 33.14 -33.83
CA ARG A 440 -25.14 34.20 -34.74
C ARG A 440 -24.03 35.22 -35.00
N ASP A 441 -23.56 35.13 -36.24
CA ASP A 441 -23.01 36.12 -37.16
C ASP A 441 -22.62 37.54 -36.68
N SER A 442 -21.44 37.89 -37.16
CA SER A 442 -20.95 39.21 -37.58
C SER A 442 -22.01 40.25 -37.97
N THR A 443 -21.82 41.52 -37.56
CA THR A 443 -21.71 42.67 -38.46
C THR A 443 -21.33 43.97 -37.74
N SER A 444 -20.42 44.70 -38.40
CA SER A 444 -20.28 46.16 -38.51
C SER A 444 -19.91 47.06 -37.31
N THR A 445 -18.90 47.88 -37.64
CA THR A 445 -18.42 49.17 -37.09
C THR A 445 -17.58 49.19 -35.83
#